data_AF-A0A820RC74-F1
#
_entry.id   AF-A0A820RC74-F1
#
_cell.length_a   1.000
_cell.length_b   1.000
_cell.length_c   1.000
_cell.angle_alpha   90.00
_cell.angle_beta   90.00
_cell.angle_gamma   90.00
#
_symmetry.space_group_name_H-M   'P 1'
#
loop_
_entity.id
_entity.type
_entity.pdbx_description
1 polymer ?
#
loop_
_entity_poly.entity_id
_entity_poly.type
_entity_poly.pdbx_seq_one_letter_code
_entity_poly.pdbx_strand_id
1 'polypeptide(L)'
;MSVDELDSLKNIIGQFISVNSFFSTSDKRSTALFLLGDLTTQIDLERVLFEIDADPNIVTTKPFAKISKHSYFPDESEVLFTTGSIFR
;
A
#
# COMPACT_ATOMS: atom_id res chain seq x y z
N MET A 1 -12.21 -1.08 3.13
CA MET A 1 -12.20 0.12 3.98
C MET A 1 -13.63 0.48 4.29
N SER A 2 -14.00 0.79 5.53
CA SER A 2 -15.36 1.25 5.82
C SER A 2 -15.62 2.61 5.13
N VAL A 3 -16.88 2.99 4.98
CA VAL A 3 -17.25 4.31 4.42
C VAL A 3 -16.67 5.44 5.29
N ASP A 4 -16.74 5.30 6.62
CA ASP A 4 -16.20 6.30 7.56
C ASP A 4 -14.67 6.45 7.47
N GLU A 5 -13.95 5.33 7.30
CA GLU A 5 -12.50 5.35 7.07
C GLU A 5 -12.17 6.03 5.74
N LEU A 6 -12.90 5.70 4.66
CA LEU A 6 -12.71 6.30 3.35
C LEU A 6 -12.99 7.82 3.38
N ASP A 7 -14.05 8.25 4.05
CA ASP A 7 -14.39 9.66 4.18
C ASP A 7 -13.36 10.40 5.05
N SER A 8 -12.81 9.75 6.07
CA SER A 8 -11.68 10.28 6.83
C SER A 8 -10.45 10.49 5.93
N LEU A 9 -10.14 9.56 5.04
CA LEU A 9 -9.04 9.71 4.07
C LEU A 9 -9.27 10.88 3.10
N LYS A 10 -10.49 11.04 2.58
CA LYS A 10 -10.83 12.17 1.70
C LYS A 10 -10.63 13.53 2.38
N ASN A 11 -10.90 13.62 3.68
CA ASN A 11 -10.75 14.86 4.45
C ASN A 11 -9.29 15.23 4.76
N ILE A 12 -8.33 14.31 4.55
CA ILE A 12 -6.90 14.54 4.81
C ILE A 12 -6.06 14.58 3.52
N ILE A 13 -6.69 14.79 2.35
CA ILE A 13 -5.96 14.97 1.08
C ILE A 13 -4.93 16.10 1.23
N GLY A 14 -3.68 15.82 0.86
CA GLY A 14 -2.55 16.74 0.98
C GLY A 14 -1.88 16.76 2.37
N GLN A 15 -2.41 16.00 3.33
CA GLN A 15 -1.81 15.78 4.65
C GLN A 15 -1.00 14.48 4.67
N PHE A 16 -0.41 14.16 5.82
CA PHE A 16 0.37 12.96 6.00
C PHE A 16 -0.44 11.81 6.58
N ILE A 17 -0.19 10.60 6.07
CA ILE A 17 -0.72 9.34 6.58
C ILE A 17 0.45 8.52 7.11
N SER A 18 0.31 7.95 8.30
CA SER A 18 1.29 7.02 8.86
C SER A 18 0.64 5.66 9.09
N VAL A 19 1.41 4.60 8.85
CA VAL A 19 0.97 3.21 9.08
C VAL A 19 1.71 2.63 10.29
N ASN A 20 0.96 2.00 11.19
CA ASN A 20 1.51 1.42 12.43
C ASN A 20 1.95 -0.05 12.27
N SER A 21 1.81 -0.62 11.08
CA SER A 21 2.24 -1.96 10.71
C SER A 21 3.25 -1.89 9.56
N PHE A 22 3.89 -3.01 9.24
CA PHE A 22 4.47 -3.16 7.90
C PHE A 22 3.37 -2.94 6.85
N PHE A 23 3.74 -2.32 5.73
CA PHE A 23 2.80 -2.06 4.65
C PHE A 23 3.32 -2.70 3.37
N SER A 24 2.74 -3.85 3.05
CA SER A 24 3.04 -4.64 1.86
C SER A 24 2.41 -4.01 0.63
N THR A 25 3.21 -3.75 -0.39
CA THR A 25 2.78 -3.23 -1.68
C THR A 25 3.45 -4.00 -2.81
N SER A 26 3.07 -3.72 -4.06
CA SER A 26 3.65 -4.35 -5.25
C SER A 26 4.01 -3.28 -6.26
N ASP A 27 5.16 -3.40 -6.91
CA ASP A 27 5.54 -2.56 -8.05
C ASP A 27 4.83 -2.96 -9.36
N LYS A 28 4.09 -4.07 -9.34
CA LYS A 28 3.19 -4.51 -10.42
C LYS A 28 1.75 -4.10 -10.12
N ARG A 29 1.20 -3.20 -10.92
CA ARG A 29 -0.20 -2.77 -10.84
C ARG A 29 -1.20 -3.94 -10.95
N SER A 30 -0.90 -4.93 -11.79
CA SER A 30 -1.75 -6.12 -11.96
C SER A 30 -1.89 -6.93 -10.67
N THR A 31 -0.80 -7.10 -9.92
CA THR A 31 -0.81 -7.79 -8.63
C THR A 31 -1.60 -6.98 -7.60
N ALA A 32 -1.41 -5.66 -7.54
CA ALA A 32 -2.17 -4.79 -6.63
C ALA A 32 -3.68 -4.85 -6.91
N LEU A 33 -4.07 -4.83 -8.19
CA LEU A 33 -5.48 -4.99 -8.59
C LEU A 33 -6.03 -6.39 -8.27
N PHE A 34 -5.23 -7.44 -8.43
CA PHE A 34 -5.63 -8.79 -8.03
C PHE A 34 -5.90 -8.87 -6.51
N LEU A 35 -5.05 -8.24 -5.69
CA LEU A 35 -5.21 -8.19 -4.23
C LEU A 35 -6.42 -7.37 -3.77
N LEU A 36 -6.96 -6.46 -4.60
CA LEU A 36 -8.23 -5.80 -4.31
C LEU A 36 -9.42 -6.77 -4.31
N GLY A 37 -9.26 -7.97 -4.86
CA GLY A 37 -10.30 -9.00 -4.97
C GLY A 37 -11.31 -8.78 -6.11
N ASP A 38 -12.26 -9.70 -6.25
CA ASP A 38 -13.30 -9.66 -7.30
C ASP A 38 -14.50 -8.77 -6.94
N LEU A 39 -15.17 -8.18 -7.94
CA LEU A 39 -16.38 -7.36 -7.75
C LEU A 39 -17.63 -8.19 -7.39
N THR A 40 -17.54 -9.52 -7.44
CA THR A 40 -18.67 -10.42 -7.22
C THR A 40 -18.99 -10.65 -5.75
N THR A 41 -18.02 -10.39 -4.88
CA THR A 41 -18.24 -10.45 -3.44
C THR A 41 -18.92 -9.15 -2.98
N GLN A 42 -20.19 -9.25 -2.56
CA GLN A 42 -20.83 -8.18 -1.79
C GLN A 42 -20.13 -8.08 -0.43
N ILE A 43 -19.45 -6.97 -0.23
CA ILE A 43 -18.78 -6.63 1.02
C ILE A 43 -19.25 -5.23 1.37
N ASP A 44 -19.62 -5.00 2.63
CA ASP A 44 -19.93 -3.65 3.17
C ASP A 44 -18.66 -2.80 3.33
N LEU A 45 -17.70 -2.93 2.41
CA LEU A 45 -16.40 -2.27 2.40
C LEU A 45 -16.07 -1.73 1.02
N GLU A 46 -15.46 -0.56 1.02
CA GLU A 46 -14.91 0.09 -0.16
C GLU A 46 -13.53 -0.47 -0.51
N ARG A 47 -13.29 -0.62 -1.82
CA ARG A 47 -12.00 -1.04 -2.37
C ARG A 47 -11.17 0.19 -2.68
N VAL A 48 -9.98 0.25 -2.10
CA VAL A 48 -9.09 1.40 -2.22
C VAL A 48 -7.76 0.92 -2.76
N LEU A 49 -7.36 1.47 -3.90
CA LEU A 49 -6.03 1.27 -4.47
C LEU A 49 -5.14 2.44 -4.06
N PHE A 50 -4.06 2.16 -3.34
CA PHE A 50 -3.02 3.15 -3.06
C PHE A 50 -1.97 3.13 -4.17
N GLU A 51 -1.70 4.29 -4.76
CA GLU A 51 -0.59 4.52 -5.68
C GLU A 51 0.46 5.35 -4.92
N ILE A 52 1.70 4.87 -4.87
CA ILE A 52 2.76 5.44 -4.05
C ILE A 52 3.98 5.68 -4.92
N ASP A 53 4.40 6.94 -5.02
CA ASP A 53 5.67 7.31 -5.64
C ASP A 53 6.79 7.16 -4.62
N ALA A 54 7.66 6.17 -4.82
CA ALA A 54 8.77 5.85 -3.93
C ALA A 54 10.10 5.77 -4.68
N ASP A 55 10.95 6.79 -4.52
CA ASP A 55 12.31 6.80 -5.09
C ASP A 55 13.36 6.49 -4.00
N PRO A 56 14.04 5.33 -4.06
CA PRO A 56 15.05 4.96 -3.07
C PRO A 56 16.31 5.84 -3.11
N ASN A 57 16.47 6.71 -4.12
CA ASN A 57 17.63 7.59 -4.27
C ASN A 57 17.44 8.97 -3.60
N ILE A 58 16.21 9.35 -3.28
CA ILE A 58 15.89 10.67 -2.71
C ILE A 58 15.99 10.66 -1.18
N VAL A 59 15.81 9.50 -0.55
CA VAL A 59 15.74 9.35 0.90
C VAL A 59 17.05 8.82 1.49
N THR A 60 17.52 9.47 2.56
CA THR A 60 18.73 9.03 3.29
C THR A 60 18.47 7.76 4.10
N THR A 61 17.25 7.63 4.63
CA THR A 61 16.76 6.40 5.24
C THR A 61 16.15 5.51 4.15
N LYS A 62 16.24 4.18 4.30
CA LYS A 62 15.61 3.23 3.37
C LYS A 62 14.39 2.61 4.05
N PRO A 63 13.23 3.30 4.09
CA PRO A 63 12.06 2.83 4.82
C PRO A 63 11.33 1.68 4.11
N PHE A 64 11.76 1.32 2.91
CA PHE A 64 11.20 0.20 2.16
C PHE A 64 12.27 -0.60 1.43
N ALA A 65 11.93 -1.84 1.08
CA ALA A 65 12.77 -2.70 0.27
C ALA A 65 11.93 -3.61 -0.63
N LYS A 66 12.46 -3.93 -1.81
CA LYS A 66 11.92 -5.00 -2.65
C LYS A 66 12.39 -6.35 -2.10
N ILE A 67 11.44 -7.17 -1.63
CA ILE A 67 11.75 -8.40 -0.89
C ILE A 67 11.43 -9.69 -1.65
N SER A 68 11.17 -9.60 -2.96
CA SER A 68 10.79 -10.74 -3.81
C SER A 68 11.76 -11.93 -3.71
N LYS A 69 13.06 -11.68 -3.49
CA LYS A 69 14.09 -12.74 -3.34
C LYS A 69 14.01 -13.51 -2.02
N HIS A 70 13.30 -12.97 -1.04
CA HIS A 70 13.15 -13.52 0.32
C HIS A 70 11.69 -13.87 0.64
N SER A 71 10.74 -13.51 -0.23
CA SER A 71 9.32 -13.80 -0.06
C SER A 71 8.99 -15.24 -0.49
N TYR A 72 8.00 -15.82 0.18
CA TYR A 72 7.39 -17.08 -0.24
C TYR A 72 6.64 -16.92 -1.59
N PHE A 73 6.28 -15.69 -1.96
CA PHE A 73 5.62 -15.35 -3.22
C PHE A 73 6.46 -14.37 -4.07
N PRO A 74 7.56 -14.82 -4.71
CA PRO A 74 8.45 -13.93 -5.47
C PRO A 74 7.76 -13.16 -6.60
N ASP A 75 6.73 -13.74 -7.20
CA ASP A 75 6.03 -13.17 -8.35
C ASP A 75 5.14 -11.97 -8.01
N GLU A 76 4.77 -11.81 -6.73
CA GLU A 76 4.04 -10.63 -6.25
C GLU A 76 4.87 -9.36 -6.37
N SER A 77 6.20 -9.49 -6.52
CA SER A 77 7.10 -8.34 -6.69
C SER A 77 6.99 -7.34 -5.54
N GLU A 78 6.87 -7.89 -4.33
CA GLU A 78 6.56 -7.14 -3.12
C GLU A 78 7.62 -6.09 -2.79
N VAL A 79 7.14 -4.88 -2.51
CA VAL A 79 7.87 -3.79 -1.88
C VAL A 79 7.29 -3.58 -0.49
N LEU A 80 8.09 -3.83 0.54
CA LEU A 80 7.64 -3.77 1.94
C LEU A 80 8.11 -2.48 2.59
N PHE A 81 7.18 -1.69 3.11
CA PHE A 81 7.47 -0.51 3.92
C PHE A 81 7.49 -0.84 5.41
N THR A 82 8.43 -0.27 6.16
CA THR A 82 8.56 -0.45 7.60
C THR A 82 7.41 0.19 8.37
N THR A 83 7.16 -0.31 9.59
CA THR A 83 6.26 0.36 10.55
C THR A 83 6.72 1.81 10.80
N GLY A 84 5.76 2.72 10.92
CA GLY A 84 6.02 4.14 11.08
C GLY A 84 6.39 4.87 9.79
N SER A 85 6.29 4.21 8.62
CA SER A 85 6.42 4.92 7.34
C SER A 85 5.33 5.98 7.20
N ILE A 86 5.72 7.14 6.67
CA ILE A 86 4.85 8.31 6.49
C ILE A 86 4.73 8.58 4.99
N PHE A 87 3.50 8.74 4.53
CA PHE A 87 3.11 9.04 3.15
C PHE A 87 2.39 10.40 3.12
N ARG A 88 2.37 11.06 1.97
CA ARG A 88 1.59 12.27 1.72
C ARG A 88 0.78 12.11 0.45
#